data_AF-A0A559QMD5-F1
#
_entry.id   AF-A0A559QMD5-F1
#
_cell.length_a   1.000
_cell.length_b   1.000
_cell.length_c   1.000
_cell.angle_alpha   90.00
_cell.angle_beta   90.00
_cell.angle_gamma   90.00
#
_symmetry.space_group_name_H-M   'P 1'
#
loop_
_entity.id
_entity.type
_entity.pdbx_description
1 polymer ?
#
loop_
_entity_poly.entity_id
_entity_poly.type
_entity_poly.pdbx_seq_one_letter_code
_entity_poly.pdbx_strand_id
1 'polypeptide(L)'
;MIEHNWSEKECLDCLSHEAIGVELSRNVARKLRSGKSIYNQHRDYCGHGLTYKEGKYCFIVVHDGWLGYSEVIASFDSEESFVSFLSRQSDFTLSGASMQEPVFYTEDRFLLNNQRLTKKALGSGAVFRT
;
A
#
# COMPACT_ATOMS: atom_id res chain seq x y z
N MET A 1 0.78 -8.66 26.33
CA MET A 1 0.40 -8.52 24.91
C MET A 1 0.79 -7.11 24.50
N ILE A 2 1.49 -6.94 23.38
CA ILE A 2 1.76 -5.59 22.88
C ILE A 2 0.44 -5.09 22.29
N GLU A 3 -0.10 -4.01 22.84
CA GLU A 3 -1.28 -3.35 22.29
C GLU A 3 -0.88 -2.64 21.00
N HIS A 4 -1.48 -3.06 19.89
CA HIS A 4 -1.27 -2.48 18.58
C HIS A 4 -2.35 -1.44 18.34
N ASN A 5 -2.20 -0.25 18.94
CA ASN A 5 -3.25 0.78 18.95
C ASN A 5 -3.79 1.12 17.55
N TRP A 6 -2.99 0.95 16.50
CA TRP A 6 -3.40 1.19 15.11
C TRP A 6 -4.46 0.22 14.58
N SER A 7 -4.57 -1.00 15.12
CA SER A 7 -5.56 -2.00 14.70
C SER A 7 -6.86 -1.98 15.50
N GLU A 8 -6.99 -1.04 16.44
CA GLU A 8 -8.24 -0.85 17.18
C GLU A 8 -9.35 -0.27 16.30
N LYS A 9 -10.59 -0.62 16.63
CA LYS A 9 -11.76 -0.25 15.84
C LYS A 9 -11.86 1.26 15.64
N GLU A 10 -11.59 2.04 16.68
CA GLU A 10 -11.65 3.49 16.65
C GLU A 10 -10.66 4.07 15.63
N CYS A 11 -9.47 3.48 15.50
CA CYS A 11 -8.50 3.88 14.49
C CYS A 11 -8.96 3.52 13.08
N LEU A 12 -9.55 2.34 12.89
CA LEU A 12 -10.07 1.90 11.58
C LEU A 12 -11.26 2.76 11.13
N ASP A 13 -12.16 3.11 12.06
CA ASP A 13 -13.33 3.96 11.80
C ASP A 13 -12.93 5.39 11.36
N CYS A 14 -11.72 5.84 11.71
CA CYS A 14 -11.20 7.15 11.30
C CYS A 14 -10.55 7.16 9.91
N LEU A 15 -10.38 6.00 9.27
CA LEU A 15 -9.74 5.92 7.95
C LEU A 15 -10.64 6.47 6.86
N SER A 16 -10.04 7.14 5.89
CA SER A 16 -10.78 7.66 4.75
C SER A 16 -11.33 6.53 3.86
N HIS A 17 -12.60 6.65 3.50
CA HIS A 17 -13.27 5.85 2.48
C HIS A 17 -13.26 6.53 1.10
N GLU A 18 -12.67 7.72 0.99
CA GLU A 18 -12.58 8.43 -0.27
C GLU A 18 -11.65 7.68 -1.23
N ALA A 19 -12.11 7.46 -2.46
CA ALA A 19 -11.31 6.84 -3.49
C ALA A 19 -10.03 7.65 -3.77
N ILE A 20 -8.93 6.95 -4.03
CA ILE A 20 -7.65 7.54 -4.45
C ILE A 20 -7.82 8.30 -5.77
N GLY A 21 -8.63 7.74 -6.68
CA GLY A 21 -8.99 8.38 -7.95
C GLY A 21 -7.97 8.17 -9.06
N VAL A 22 -8.47 8.20 -10.30
CA VAL A 22 -7.73 7.82 -11.51
C VAL A 22 -6.49 8.69 -11.75
N GLU A 23 -6.59 10.00 -11.50
CA GLU A 23 -5.50 10.93 -11.76
C GLU A 23 -4.27 10.63 -10.87
N LEU A 24 -4.50 10.48 -9.56
CA LEU A 24 -3.43 10.15 -8.63
C LEU A 24 -2.84 8.76 -8.94
N SER A 25 -3.67 7.77 -9.26
CA SER A 25 -3.19 6.43 -9.63
C SER A 25 -2.32 6.46 -10.89
N ARG A 26 -2.67 7.25 -11.92
CA ARG A 26 -1.81 7.44 -13.11
C ARG A 26 -0.49 8.10 -12.76
N ASN A 27 -0.50 9.11 -11.89
CA ASN A 27 0.72 9.77 -11.44
C ASN A 27 1.63 8.81 -10.66
N VAL A 28 1.06 7.94 -9.82
CA VAL A 28 1.79 6.85 -9.16
C VAL A 28 2.38 5.90 -10.20
N ALA A 29 1.59 5.43 -11.17
CA ALA A 29 2.05 4.50 -12.20
C ALA A 29 3.27 5.06 -12.98
N ARG A 30 3.19 6.32 -13.40
CA ARG A 30 4.32 7.01 -14.07
C ARG A 30 5.57 7.10 -13.20
N LYS A 31 5.42 7.42 -11.91
CA LYS A 31 6.54 7.45 -10.96
C LYS A 31 7.18 6.07 -10.83
N LEU A 32 6.37 5.01 -10.72
CA LEU A 32 6.89 3.65 -10.59
C LEU A 32 7.65 3.23 -11.85
N ARG A 33 7.08 3.46 -13.04
CA ARG A 33 7.75 3.18 -14.33
C ARG A 33 9.03 3.97 -14.54
N SER A 34 9.18 5.14 -13.92
CA SER A 34 10.44 5.90 -13.97
C SER A 34 11.53 5.35 -13.03
N GLY A 35 11.33 4.17 -12.43
CA GLY A 35 12.26 3.51 -11.52
C GLY A 35 12.15 3.95 -10.06
N LYS A 36 11.14 4.76 -9.70
CA LYS A 36 10.89 5.09 -8.29
C LYS A 36 10.04 3.99 -7.65
N SER A 37 10.07 3.94 -6.33
CA SER A 37 9.21 3.05 -5.54
C SER A 37 8.71 3.82 -4.32
N ILE A 38 7.58 3.41 -3.78
CA ILE A 38 6.92 4.04 -2.63
C ILE A 38 6.90 3.01 -1.52
N TYR A 39 7.68 3.22 -0.48
CA TYR A 39 7.74 2.35 0.70
C TYR A 39 8.44 3.07 1.86
N ASN A 40 8.24 2.56 3.08
CA ASN A 40 9.00 2.98 4.25
C ASN A 40 10.35 2.28 4.29
N GLN A 41 11.40 2.99 4.69
CA GLN A 41 12.75 2.42 4.78
C GLN A 41 13.28 2.50 6.21
N HIS A 42 13.07 1.46 6.99
CA HIS A 42 13.60 1.32 8.35
C HIS A 42 13.78 -0.16 8.72
N ARG A 43 14.23 -0.45 9.95
CA ARG A 43 14.40 -1.82 10.45
C ARG A 43 13.03 -2.52 10.63
N ASP A 44 13.05 -3.85 10.58
CA ASP A 44 11.93 -4.76 10.83
C ASP A 44 10.80 -4.61 9.78
N TYR A 45 9.54 -4.84 10.15
CA TYR A 45 8.41 -4.73 9.24
C TYR A 45 8.15 -3.26 8.86
N CYS A 46 8.22 -2.97 7.55
CA CYS A 46 8.02 -1.63 6.96
C CYS A 46 6.65 -1.46 6.29
N GLY A 47 5.78 -2.46 6.36
CA GLY A 47 4.45 -2.38 5.78
C GLY A 47 4.38 -2.74 4.30
N HIS A 48 3.47 -2.06 3.59
CA HIS A 48 3.25 -2.27 2.16
C HIS A 48 3.99 -1.24 1.32
N GLY A 49 4.58 -1.71 0.22
CA GLY A 49 5.25 -0.90 -0.79
C GLY A 49 4.60 -1.03 -2.16
N LEU A 50 4.98 -0.10 -3.05
CA LEU A 50 4.70 -0.11 -4.47
C LEU A 50 6.00 0.00 -5.26
N THR A 51 6.15 -0.86 -6.26
CA THR A 51 7.31 -0.88 -7.17
C THR A 51 6.87 -1.23 -8.59
N TYR A 52 7.74 -0.96 -9.57
CA TYR A 52 7.62 -1.48 -10.92
C TYR A 52 8.88 -2.28 -11.25
N LYS A 53 8.72 -3.57 -11.54
CA LYS A 53 9.83 -4.47 -11.86
C LYS A 53 9.39 -5.47 -12.93
N GLU A 54 10.30 -5.77 -13.86
CA GLU A 54 10.08 -6.80 -14.90
C GLU A 54 8.78 -6.59 -15.71
N GLY A 55 8.42 -5.32 -15.97
CA GLY A 55 7.22 -5.00 -16.73
C GLY A 55 5.92 -4.94 -15.91
N LYS A 56 5.98 -5.19 -14.59
CA LYS A 56 4.81 -5.30 -13.73
C LYS A 56 4.79 -4.26 -12.62
N TYR A 57 3.60 -3.75 -12.30
CA TYR A 57 3.35 -2.98 -11.08
C TYR A 57 3.04 -3.92 -9.94
N CYS A 58 3.71 -3.78 -8.81
CA CYS A 58 3.56 -4.71 -7.69
C CYS A 58 3.24 -3.98 -6.38
N PHE A 59 2.25 -4.51 -5.65
CA PHE A 59 2.14 -4.34 -4.21
C PHE A 59 2.94 -5.44 -3.52
N ILE A 60 3.66 -5.07 -2.47
CA ILE A 60 4.73 -5.90 -1.94
C ILE A 60 4.91 -5.63 -0.44
N VAL A 61 5.23 -6.66 0.33
CA VAL A 61 5.64 -6.51 1.72
C VAL A 61 7.09 -6.02 1.80
N VAL A 62 7.36 -5.12 2.74
CA VAL A 62 8.66 -4.47 2.90
C VAL A 62 9.22 -4.80 4.28
N HIS A 63 10.46 -5.25 4.32
CA HIS A 63 11.19 -5.59 5.54
C HIS A 63 12.60 -5.01 5.50
N ASP A 64 13.06 -4.45 6.62
CA ASP A 64 14.41 -3.88 6.76
C ASP A 64 14.77 -2.86 5.67
N GLY A 65 13.76 -2.16 5.14
CA GLY A 65 13.92 -1.21 4.04
C GLY A 65 14.19 -1.85 2.67
N TRP A 66 13.95 -3.15 2.53
CA TRP A 66 14.07 -3.90 1.29
C TRP A 66 12.70 -4.33 0.76
N LEU A 67 12.56 -4.22 -0.56
CA LEU A 67 11.42 -4.74 -1.31
C LEU A 67 11.51 -6.27 -1.36
N GLY A 68 10.73 -6.96 -0.53
CA GLY A 68 10.60 -8.42 -0.49
C GLY A 68 9.88 -9.01 -1.70
N TYR A 69 10.54 -9.17 -2.85
CA TYR A 69 9.93 -9.71 -4.08
C TYR A 69 9.46 -11.18 -3.98
N SER A 70 9.79 -11.88 -2.89
CA SER A 70 9.20 -13.18 -2.53
C SER A 70 7.80 -13.06 -1.92
N GLU A 71 7.38 -11.86 -1.52
CA GLU A 71 6.13 -11.56 -0.81
C GLU A 71 5.31 -10.51 -1.57
N VAL A 72 5.05 -10.81 -2.85
CA VAL A 72 4.18 -9.99 -3.71
C VAL A 72 2.72 -10.22 -3.30
N ILE A 73 2.05 -9.12 -2.96
CA ILE A 73 0.65 -9.12 -2.54
C ILE A 73 -0.27 -9.14 -3.77
N ALA A 74 0.04 -8.31 -4.76
CA ALA A 74 -0.66 -8.26 -6.04
C ALA A 74 0.27 -7.71 -7.12
N SER A 75 0.07 -8.13 -8.37
CA SER A 75 0.81 -7.62 -9.52
C SER A 75 -0.08 -7.36 -10.73
N PHE A 76 0.32 -6.40 -11.56
CA PHE A 76 -0.42 -5.96 -12.74
C PHE A 76 0.53 -5.78 -13.91
N ASP A 77 0.22 -6.42 -15.03
CA ASP A 77 1.06 -6.42 -16.24
C ASP A 77 0.85 -5.17 -17.12
N SER A 78 -0.08 -4.29 -16.74
CA SER A 78 -0.39 -3.07 -17.51
C SER A 78 -0.67 -1.88 -16.61
N GLU A 79 -0.40 -0.68 -17.14
CA GLU A 79 -0.72 0.57 -16.47
C GLU A 79 -2.24 0.72 -16.27
N GLU A 80 -3.03 0.28 -17.25
CA GLU A 80 -4.49 0.37 -17.19
C GLU A 80 -5.08 -0.48 -16.06
N SER A 81 -4.67 -1.75 -15.96
CA SER A 81 -5.15 -2.64 -14.89
C SER A 81 -4.69 -2.17 -13.51
N PHE A 82 -3.45 -1.72 -13.38
CA PHE A 82 -2.94 -1.12 -12.14
C PHE A 82 -3.72 0.14 -11.74
N VAL A 83 -3.92 1.07 -12.67
CA VAL A 83 -4.65 2.33 -12.42
C VAL A 83 -6.11 2.04 -12.07
N SER A 84 -6.76 1.15 -12.82
CA SER A 84 -8.14 0.72 -12.54
C SER A 84 -8.26 0.17 -11.13
N PHE A 85 -7.34 -0.73 -10.72
CA PHE A 85 -7.31 -1.28 -9.38
C PHE A 85 -7.01 -0.24 -8.29
N LEU A 86 -5.96 0.57 -8.44
CA LEU A 86 -5.56 1.52 -7.40
C LEU A 86 -6.57 2.65 -7.23
N SER A 87 -7.21 3.10 -8.32
CA SER A 87 -8.10 4.26 -8.30
C SER A 87 -9.38 4.06 -7.49
N ARG A 88 -9.83 2.81 -7.35
CA ARG A 88 -10.98 2.41 -6.52
C ARG A 88 -10.63 2.16 -5.05
N GLN A 89 -9.35 2.15 -4.70
CA GLN A 89 -8.92 1.95 -3.31
C GLN A 89 -9.07 3.23 -2.49
N SER A 90 -9.14 3.08 -1.17
CA SER A 90 -9.11 4.15 -0.19
C SER A 90 -8.13 3.79 0.94
N ASP A 91 -7.90 4.71 1.88
CA ASP A 91 -7.09 4.41 3.07
C ASP A 91 -7.67 3.21 3.84
N PHE A 92 -9.01 3.14 3.94
CA PHE A 92 -9.70 2.01 4.55
C PHE A 92 -9.48 0.67 3.81
N THR A 93 -9.61 0.62 2.48
CA THR A 93 -9.42 -0.67 1.77
C THR A 93 -7.96 -1.12 1.78
N LEU A 94 -7.01 -0.19 1.71
CA LEU A 94 -5.57 -0.46 1.82
C LEU A 94 -5.14 -0.88 3.24
N SER A 95 -5.96 -0.61 4.26
CA SER A 95 -5.63 -0.93 5.65
C SER A 95 -5.60 -2.45 5.94
N GLY A 96 -6.35 -3.22 5.15
CA GLY A 96 -6.64 -4.64 5.39
C GLY A 96 -7.89 -4.91 6.23
N ALA A 97 -8.66 -3.89 6.59
CA ALA A 97 -9.92 -4.05 7.34
C ALA A 97 -11.11 -4.47 6.45
N SER A 98 -11.08 -4.18 5.15
CA SER A 98 -12.21 -4.42 4.26
C SER A 98 -12.25 -5.85 3.73
N MET A 99 -13.23 -6.65 4.17
CA MET A 99 -13.50 -7.99 3.62
C MET A 99 -13.87 -7.95 2.12
N GLN A 100 -14.33 -6.80 1.63
CA GLN A 100 -14.67 -6.60 0.21
C GLN A 100 -13.44 -6.32 -0.67
N GLU A 101 -12.27 -6.12 -0.06
CA GLU A 101 -10.99 -6.01 -0.77
C GLU A 101 -10.04 -7.13 -0.32
N PRO A 102 -10.21 -8.36 -0.84
CA PRO A 102 -9.47 -9.53 -0.40
C PRO A 102 -7.97 -9.46 -0.68
N VAL A 103 -7.52 -8.55 -1.56
CA VAL A 103 -6.08 -8.35 -1.82
C VAL A 103 -5.32 -7.91 -0.57
N PHE A 104 -5.96 -7.13 0.31
CA PHE A 104 -5.34 -6.60 1.53
C PHE A 104 -5.94 -7.13 2.82
N TYR A 105 -7.15 -7.72 2.74
CA TYR A 105 -7.87 -8.19 3.91
C TYR A 105 -7.03 -9.12 4.78
N THR A 106 -7.04 -8.89 6.09
CA THR A 106 -6.34 -9.73 7.06
C THR A 106 -7.03 -9.71 8.41
N GLU A 107 -6.98 -10.84 9.12
CA GLU A 107 -7.41 -10.95 10.52
C GLU A 107 -6.23 -10.78 11.49
N ASP A 108 -5.00 -10.68 10.97
CA ASP A 108 -3.80 -10.49 11.78
C ASP A 108 -3.75 -9.04 12.31
N ARG A 109 -3.91 -8.90 13.63
CA ARG A 109 -3.88 -7.61 14.34
C ARG A 109 -2.56 -6.86 14.20
N PHE A 110 -1.45 -7.55 13.97
CA PHE A 110 -0.16 -6.91 13.73
C PHE A 110 -0.12 -6.26 12.35
N LEU A 111 -0.71 -6.89 11.33
CA LEU A 111 -0.71 -6.38 9.95
C LEU A 111 -1.81 -5.35 9.70
N LEU A 112 -2.96 -5.52 10.35
CA LEU A 112 -4.13 -4.66 10.20
C LEU A 112 -3.79 -3.19 10.48
N ASN A 113 -3.98 -2.32 9.48
CA ASN A 113 -3.66 -0.88 9.51
C ASN A 113 -2.20 -0.50 9.84
N ASN A 114 -1.30 -1.47 9.94
CA ASN A 114 0.10 -1.23 10.27
C ASN A 114 0.89 -0.81 9.03
N GLN A 115 1.36 0.43 9.02
CA GLN A 115 2.27 0.96 7.98
C GLN A 115 1.74 0.75 6.55
N ARG A 116 0.47 1.08 6.36
CA ARG A 116 -0.23 0.91 5.09
C ARG A 116 -0.07 2.15 4.20
N LEU A 117 -0.24 1.93 2.90
CA LEU A 117 -0.26 3.02 1.92
C LEU A 117 -1.51 3.87 2.14
N THR A 118 -1.37 5.20 2.06
CA THR A 118 -2.48 6.16 2.16
C THR A 118 -2.50 7.06 0.94
N LYS A 119 -3.67 7.64 0.63
CA LYS A 119 -3.84 8.64 -0.43
C LYS A 119 -2.84 9.79 -0.29
N LYS A 120 -2.59 10.24 0.95
CA LYS A 120 -1.59 11.27 1.26
C LYS A 120 -0.17 10.84 0.87
N ALA A 121 0.25 9.63 1.27
CA ALA A 121 1.58 9.08 0.94
C ALA A 121 1.80 8.93 -0.58
N LEU A 122 0.77 8.49 -1.29
CA LEU A 122 0.79 8.35 -2.75
C LEU A 122 0.92 9.72 -3.45
N GLY A 123 0.23 10.74 -2.93
CA GLY A 123 0.26 12.11 -3.45
C GLY A 123 1.61 12.79 -3.29
N SER A 124 2.22 12.69 -2.11
CA SER A 124 3.53 13.28 -1.83
C SER A 124 4.68 12.59 -2.57
N GLY A 125 4.48 11.37 -3.08
CA GLY A 125 5.53 10.57 -3.73
C GLY A 125 6.60 10.12 -2.75
N ALA A 126 6.23 9.90 -1.49
CA ALA A 126 7.17 9.71 -0.41
C ALA A 126 8.03 8.46 -0.62
N VAL A 127 9.36 8.69 -0.60
CA VAL A 127 10.31 7.79 0.05
C VAL A 127 10.31 8.26 1.50
N PHE A 128 9.66 7.52 2.41
CA PHE A 128 9.77 7.83 3.83
C PHE A 128 11.14 7.34 4.30
N ARG A 129 12.11 8.25 4.27
CA ARG A 129 13.33 8.13 5.08
C ARG A 129 12.98 8.66 6.46
N THR A 130 12.85 7.77 7.43
CA THR A 130 13.03 8.11 8.86
C THR A 130 14.49 7.92 9.20
#